data_AF-A0A212K1N3-F1
#
_entry.id   AF-A0A212K1N3-F1
#
_cell.length_a   1.000
_cell.length_b   1.000
_cell.length_c   1.000
_cell.angle_alpha   90.00
_cell.angle_beta   90.00
_cell.angle_gamma   90.00
#
_symmetry.space_group_name_H-M   'P 1'
#
loop_
_entity.id
_entity.type
_entity.pdbx_description
1 polymer ?
#
loop_
_entity_poly.entity_id
_entity_poly.type
_entity_poly.pdbx_seq_one_letter_code
_entity_poly.pdbx_strand_id
1 'polypeptide(L)'
;MKLISSSSDLYILFIVCCTKVCGRYSIKLSLFEDKMFYFGNYGFCICIRKLIMFIFSPEKEKIGAMKSKPSKRSTLEHLVFDTTNESFFDNSVLDGADSDLLLLEEYPHIIDAAGLCICMEGEIEITIGSQSYPVKKDDLCIIFPNDILYVRNKSADFKGYLLVCTTDFFQLLNVASGTSIYLYIKDNPCISLKDKDRESLIRMCDFLKEYDLRREHPYREEISKHLMFSIIYEVIGIYKKGEPLKQVPYSRKNQLYFNFIELLAKSYSMHRELEFYADKLCITSRHLSNICKEMTGQTAKECINRHLITNIKILLETTDMTIAQISEELNFPNASFFTKFFKEQTKMTPKEYRNANVS
;
A
#
# COMPACT_ATOMS: atom_id res chain seq x y z
N MET A 1 40.27 -3.73 6.59
CA MET A 1 40.18 -5.11 7.11
C MET A 1 41.32 -5.89 6.47
N LYS A 2 42.34 -6.32 7.23
CA LYS A 2 43.49 -7.06 6.69
C LYS A 2 43.36 -8.51 7.17
N LEU A 3 43.00 -9.41 6.27
CA LEU A 3 43.00 -10.85 6.54
C LEU A 3 44.41 -11.35 6.27
N ILE A 4 45.09 -11.86 7.31
CA ILE A 4 46.35 -12.58 7.17
C ILE A 4 46.01 -14.05 7.37
N SER A 5 46.26 -14.87 6.35
CA SER A 5 46.05 -16.32 6.42
C SER A 5 47.31 -17.01 6.94
N SER A 6 47.19 -17.81 8.00
CA SER A 6 47.99 -19.03 8.17
C SER A 6 47.36 -19.95 9.20
N SER A 7 46.98 -21.14 8.73
CA SER A 7 46.96 -22.44 9.42
C SER A 7 46.60 -22.52 10.91
N SER A 8 45.55 -23.32 11.17
CA SER A 8 45.06 -23.87 12.45
C SER A 8 44.01 -23.01 13.17
N ASP A 9 42.76 -23.37 12.89
CA ASP A 9 41.50 -23.11 13.59
C ASP A 9 41.56 -22.30 14.91
N LEU A 10 41.55 -20.97 14.79
CA LEU A 10 40.90 -20.06 15.74
C LEU A 10 40.72 -18.68 15.09
N TYR A 11 39.51 -18.34 14.63
CA TYR A 11 39.22 -16.99 14.17
C TYR A 11 38.94 -16.09 15.38
N ILE A 12 39.96 -15.38 15.86
CA ILE A 12 39.78 -14.33 16.88
C ILE A 12 39.33 -13.05 16.17
N LEU A 13 38.09 -12.63 16.41
CA LEU A 13 37.58 -11.36 15.92
C LEU A 13 38.05 -10.23 16.84
N PHE A 14 39.01 -9.41 16.38
CA PHE A 14 39.36 -8.16 17.06
C PHE A 14 38.47 -7.03 16.56
N ILE A 15 37.55 -6.54 17.40
CA ILE A 15 36.83 -5.29 17.15
C ILE A 15 37.71 -4.13 17.62
N VAL A 16 38.17 -3.29 16.70
CA VAL A 16 38.85 -2.03 17.03
C VAL A 16 37.78 -0.98 17.34
N CYS A 17 37.48 -0.77 18.62
CA CYS A 17 36.71 0.39 19.05
C CYS A 17 37.64 1.62 19.11
N CYS A 18 37.49 2.54 18.15
CA CYS A 18 38.09 3.88 18.24
C CYS A 18 37.11 4.83 18.95
N THR A 19 37.36 5.14 20.22
CA THR A 19 36.70 6.27 20.90
C THR A 19 37.62 7.49 20.86
N LYS A 20 37.09 8.61 20.33
CA LYS A 20 37.80 9.89 20.24
C LYS A 20 37.62 10.65 21.56
N VAL A 21 38.68 10.76 22.36
CA VAL A 21 38.70 11.65 23.54
C VAL A 21 39.94 12.54 23.46
N CYS A 22 39.72 13.85 23.39
CA CYS A 22 40.76 14.91 23.45
C CYS A 22 42.05 14.66 22.64
N GLY A 23 41.94 14.44 21.33
CA GLY A 23 43.05 14.68 20.39
C GLY A 23 44.25 13.71 20.42
N ARG A 24 44.18 12.57 21.13
CA ARG A 24 45.14 11.46 21.00
C ARG A 24 44.40 10.12 20.94
N TYR A 25 44.74 9.29 19.96
CA TYR A 25 44.20 7.93 19.85
C TYR A 25 44.95 7.01 20.83
N SER A 26 44.21 6.34 21.73
CA SER A 26 44.74 5.22 22.52
C SER A 26 44.01 3.93 22.14
N ILE A 27 44.73 2.93 21.66
CA ILE A 27 44.19 1.61 21.34
C ILE A 27 44.21 0.76 22.62
N LYS A 28 43.06 0.30 23.08
CA LYS A 28 42.95 -0.73 24.12
C LYS A 28 42.43 -2.01 23.48
N LEU A 29 43.22 -3.08 23.58
CA LEU A 29 42.83 -4.44 23.21
C LEU A 29 42.27 -5.14 24.44
N SER A 30 41.07 -5.71 24.35
CA SER A 30 40.47 -6.52 25.41
C SER A 30 39.99 -7.84 24.82
N LEU A 31 40.48 -8.95 25.39
CA LEU A 31 40.03 -10.32 25.15
C LEU A 31 38.73 -10.58 25.94
N PHE A 32 37.74 -11.21 25.32
CA PHE A 32 36.51 -11.62 25.99
C PHE A 32 36.27 -13.12 25.78
N GLU A 33 36.30 -13.89 26.89
CA GLU A 33 35.80 -15.25 26.97
C GLU A 33 34.47 -15.26 27.75
N ASP A 34 33.46 -15.90 27.16
CA ASP A 34 32.18 -16.37 27.73
C ASP A 34 31.69 -15.73 29.04
N LYS A 35 31.00 -14.58 28.94
CA LYS A 35 29.96 -14.16 29.91
C LYS A 35 28.82 -13.40 29.23
N MET A 36 27.58 -13.78 29.58
CA MET A 36 26.36 -13.00 29.33
C MET A 36 26.43 -11.69 30.11
N PHE A 37 26.25 -10.54 29.43
CA PHE A 37 26.07 -9.25 30.08
C PHE A 37 24.62 -8.78 29.94
N TYR A 38 23.99 -8.46 31.08
CA TYR A 38 22.79 -7.64 31.14
C TYR A 38 23.20 -6.17 31.10
N PHE A 39 22.73 -5.44 30.08
CA PHE A 39 22.66 -3.98 30.14
C PHE A 39 21.19 -3.58 30.30
N GLY A 40 20.90 -2.88 31.40
CA GLY A 40 19.56 -2.41 31.73
C GLY A 40 19.04 -1.36 30.74
N ASN A 41 17.72 -1.40 30.57
CA ASN A 41 16.85 -0.41 29.92
C ASN A 41 17.22 -0.02 28.48
N TYR A 42 17.14 -0.97 27.54
CA TYR A 42 16.59 -0.89 26.17
C TYR A 42 16.94 -2.23 25.51
N GLY A 43 16.00 -3.19 25.55
CA GLY A 43 16.28 -4.57 25.16
C GLY A 43 16.33 -4.77 23.65
N PHE A 44 17.53 -4.97 23.10
CA PHE A 44 17.74 -5.79 21.89
C PHE A 44 18.63 -6.97 22.26
N CYS A 45 18.08 -8.17 22.20
CA CYS A 45 18.80 -9.41 22.43
C CYS A 45 19.11 -10.03 21.06
N ILE A 46 20.31 -9.78 20.51
CA ILE A 46 20.76 -10.48 19.30
C ILE A 46 21.37 -11.81 19.76
N CYS A 47 20.58 -12.88 19.66
CA CYS A 47 21.07 -14.23 19.89
C CYS A 47 21.90 -14.67 18.66
N ILE A 48 23.21 -14.44 18.71
CA ILE A 48 24.17 -14.98 17.73
C ILE A 48 24.27 -16.49 17.96
N ARG A 49 23.39 -17.28 17.35
CA ARG A 49 23.53 -18.74 17.33
C ARG A 49 23.14 -19.44 16.03
N LYS A 50 23.10 -18.71 14.91
CA LYS A 50 22.90 -19.29 13.57
C LYS A 50 23.72 -18.61 12.46
N LEU A 51 24.96 -18.21 12.77
CA LEU A 51 25.89 -17.67 11.77
C LEU A 51 27.15 -18.53 11.61
N ILE A 52 27.04 -19.86 11.76
CA ILE A 52 28.07 -20.83 11.36
C ILE A 52 27.37 -22.11 10.92
N MET A 53 26.87 -22.16 9.69
CA MET A 53 26.68 -23.38 8.89
C MET A 53 26.21 -23.00 7.48
N PHE A 54 27.06 -22.33 6.70
CA PHE A 54 26.83 -22.20 5.25
C PHE A 54 28.15 -21.95 4.52
N ILE A 55 29.16 -22.80 4.74
CA ILE A 55 30.31 -22.91 3.83
C ILE A 55 30.73 -24.39 3.76
N PHE A 56 30.78 -24.95 2.54
CA PHE A 56 31.10 -26.34 2.10
C PHE A 56 29.94 -27.37 2.22
N SER A 57 29.54 -28.22 1.26
CA SER A 57 30.12 -28.74 -0.02
C SER A 57 29.00 -29.46 -0.85
N PRO A 58 29.22 -30.33 -1.89
CA PRO A 58 28.59 -30.22 -3.22
C PRO A 58 27.66 -31.39 -3.67
N GLU A 59 26.98 -31.17 -4.80
CA GLU A 59 26.45 -32.11 -5.83
C GLU A 59 25.38 -33.22 -5.53
N LYS A 60 24.37 -33.19 -6.43
CA LYS A 60 23.63 -34.27 -7.15
C LYS A 60 22.24 -34.77 -6.67
N GLU A 61 21.30 -34.56 -7.61
CA GLU A 61 20.11 -35.33 -8.03
C GLU A 61 19.06 -35.80 -7.00
N LYS A 62 17.82 -35.32 -7.17
CA LYS A 62 16.72 -36.10 -7.77
C LYS A 62 15.45 -35.28 -7.99
N ILE A 63 14.84 -35.50 -9.16
CA ILE A 63 13.52 -35.06 -9.57
C ILE A 63 12.47 -35.70 -8.65
N GLY A 64 11.58 -34.88 -8.08
CA GLY A 64 10.45 -35.33 -7.26
C GLY A 64 9.39 -34.23 -7.20
N ALA A 65 8.28 -34.44 -7.90
CA ALA A 65 7.12 -33.55 -7.92
C ALA A 65 6.48 -33.40 -6.53
N MET A 66 6.28 -32.16 -6.07
CA MET A 66 5.32 -31.85 -5.01
C MET A 66 4.58 -30.56 -5.35
N LYS A 67 3.26 -30.73 -5.52
CA LYS A 67 2.25 -29.68 -5.69
C LYS A 67 2.27 -28.75 -4.47
N SER A 68 2.56 -27.47 -4.66
CA SER A 68 2.30 -26.44 -3.65
C SER A 68 0.96 -25.76 -3.93
N LYS A 69 0.02 -25.91 -2.99
CA LYS A 69 -1.23 -25.14 -2.91
C LYS A 69 -0.94 -23.63 -2.93
N PRO A 70 -1.71 -22.79 -3.64
CA PRO A 70 -1.56 -21.35 -3.54
C PRO A 70 -2.14 -20.87 -2.20
N SER A 71 -1.34 -20.13 -1.44
CA SER A 71 -1.79 -19.38 -0.25
C SER A 71 -2.48 -18.09 -0.70
N LYS A 72 -3.66 -17.87 -0.12
CA LYS A 72 -4.55 -16.73 -0.26
C LYS A 72 -3.80 -15.39 -0.41
N ARG A 73 -3.96 -14.73 -1.55
CA ARG A 73 -3.62 -13.30 -1.76
C ARG A 73 -4.90 -12.49 -1.56
N SER A 74 -4.87 -11.52 -0.64
CA SER A 74 -5.82 -10.43 -0.58
C SER A 74 -5.37 -9.36 -1.56
N THR A 75 -6.19 -9.04 -2.56
CA THR A 75 -5.88 -8.05 -3.58
C THR A 75 -7.05 -7.10 -3.77
N LEU A 76 -6.82 -5.84 -3.44
CA LEU A 76 -7.64 -4.70 -3.85
C LEU A 76 -6.72 -3.78 -4.67
N GLU A 77 -6.36 -4.27 -5.86
CA GLU A 77 -5.56 -3.59 -6.87
C GLU A 77 -6.49 -2.91 -7.86
N HIS A 78 -6.66 -1.59 -7.77
CA HIS A 78 -6.93 -0.69 -8.90
C HIS A 78 -6.59 0.76 -8.52
N LEU A 79 -5.34 0.94 -8.07
CA LEU A 79 -4.46 2.03 -8.47
C LEU A 79 -3.18 1.28 -8.84
N VAL A 80 -2.99 1.06 -10.14
CA VAL A 80 -1.94 0.26 -10.80
C VAL A 80 -0.87 -0.27 -9.83
N PHE A 81 -1.15 -1.40 -9.19
CA PHE A 81 -0.12 -2.21 -8.55
C PHE A 81 0.20 -3.28 -9.59
N ASP A 82 1.20 -3.03 -10.43
CA ASP A 82 1.68 -4.04 -11.35
C ASP A 82 2.49 -5.07 -10.54
N THR A 83 1.79 -6.02 -9.93
CA THR A 83 2.39 -7.14 -9.17
C THR A 83 3.05 -8.19 -10.07
N THR A 84 3.22 -7.91 -11.36
CA THR A 84 3.98 -8.77 -12.29
C THR A 84 5.46 -8.86 -11.91
N ASN A 85 5.99 -7.86 -11.21
CA ASN A 85 7.26 -7.98 -10.49
C ASN A 85 6.98 -8.22 -9.01
N GLU A 86 7.66 -9.16 -8.37
CA GLU A 86 7.60 -9.48 -6.93
C GLU A 86 8.06 -8.33 -5.99
N SER A 87 7.83 -7.07 -6.38
CA SER A 87 8.15 -5.87 -5.61
C SER A 87 7.05 -5.56 -4.60
N PHE A 88 7.44 -5.12 -3.41
CA PHE A 88 6.52 -4.69 -2.34
C PHE A 88 6.08 -3.22 -2.48
N PHE A 89 6.57 -2.52 -3.49
CA PHE A 89 6.29 -1.12 -3.74
C PHE A 89 6.31 -0.80 -5.24
N ASP A 90 5.62 0.28 -5.60
CA ASP A 90 5.65 0.89 -6.93
C ASP A 90 5.90 2.40 -6.83
N ASN A 91 6.50 2.96 -7.88
CA ASN A 91 6.84 4.36 -7.97
C ASN A 91 6.65 4.88 -9.40
N SER A 92 5.68 5.77 -9.54
CA SER A 92 5.23 6.31 -10.82
C SER A 92 5.06 7.83 -10.76
N VAL A 93 5.14 8.46 -11.92
CA VAL A 93 4.75 9.86 -12.09
C VAL A 93 3.39 9.85 -12.76
N LEU A 94 2.40 10.42 -12.08
CA LEU A 94 1.06 10.63 -12.61
C LEU A 94 1.06 11.90 -13.44
N ASP A 95 0.66 11.80 -14.71
CA ASP A 95 0.38 12.95 -15.57
C ASP A 95 -1.14 13.21 -15.62
N GLY A 96 -1.55 14.47 -15.65
CA GLY A 96 -2.95 14.88 -15.74
C GLY A 96 -3.65 14.38 -17.01
N ALA A 97 -2.88 14.06 -18.06
CA ALA A 97 -3.38 13.47 -19.30
C ALA A 97 -3.46 11.93 -19.28
N ASP A 98 -2.84 11.26 -18.29
CA ASP A 98 -2.77 9.79 -18.25
C ASP A 98 -4.06 9.15 -17.70
N SER A 99 -4.34 7.95 -18.20
CA SER A 99 -5.50 7.14 -17.82
C SER A 99 -5.49 6.68 -16.36
N ASP A 100 -4.36 6.81 -15.67
CA ASP A 100 -4.10 6.23 -14.35
C ASP A 100 -5.00 6.80 -13.25
N LEU A 101 -5.47 8.04 -13.42
CA LEU A 101 -6.39 8.71 -12.49
C LEU A 101 -7.86 8.63 -12.89
N LEU A 102 -8.18 8.19 -14.12
CA LEU A 102 -9.56 8.18 -14.64
C LEU A 102 -10.50 7.36 -13.76
N LEU A 103 -10.01 6.25 -13.19
CA LEU A 103 -10.81 5.43 -12.28
C LEU A 103 -11.21 6.22 -11.02
N LEU A 104 -10.25 6.92 -10.40
CA LEU A 104 -10.51 7.76 -9.24
C LEU A 104 -11.42 8.96 -9.52
N GLU A 105 -11.51 9.39 -10.77
CA GLU A 105 -12.40 10.49 -11.21
C GLU A 105 -13.85 10.04 -11.41
N GLU A 106 -14.07 8.76 -11.75
CA GLU A 106 -15.40 8.24 -12.03
C GLU A 106 -16.21 7.95 -10.76
N TYR A 107 -15.57 7.39 -9.72
CA TYR A 107 -16.23 7.05 -8.45
C TYR A 107 -15.25 6.86 -7.29
N PRO A 108 -15.70 6.85 -6.03
CA PRO A 108 -14.81 6.61 -4.90
C PRO A 108 -14.33 5.15 -4.81
N HIS A 109 -13.02 4.97 -4.69
CA HIS A 109 -12.35 3.68 -4.60
C HIS A 109 -11.77 3.45 -3.21
N ILE A 110 -11.82 2.21 -2.74
CA ILE A 110 -11.08 1.81 -1.53
C ILE A 110 -9.73 1.28 -1.96
N ILE A 111 -8.69 1.79 -1.33
CA ILE A 111 -7.31 1.45 -1.68
C ILE A 111 -6.75 0.47 -0.67
N ASP A 112 -6.19 -0.64 -1.14
CA ASP A 112 -5.47 -1.62 -0.31
C ASP A 112 -3.96 -1.50 -0.49
N ALA A 113 -3.50 -0.28 -0.27
CA ALA A 113 -2.10 0.08 -0.29
C ALA A 113 -1.90 1.28 0.65
N ALA A 114 -0.67 1.44 1.11
CA ALA A 114 -0.24 2.67 1.79
C ALA A 114 0.72 3.42 0.88
N GLY A 115 0.69 4.74 0.89
CA GLY A 115 1.58 5.49 0.02
C GLY A 115 1.56 6.98 0.25
N LEU A 116 2.34 7.65 -0.58
CA LEU A 116 2.43 9.09 -0.66
C LEU A 116 2.32 9.58 -2.09
N CYS A 117 1.75 10.77 -2.26
CA CYS A 117 1.72 11.51 -3.51
C CYS A 117 2.20 12.93 -3.27
N ILE A 118 3.20 13.38 -4.02
CA ILE A 118 3.71 14.77 -3.99
C ILE A 118 3.22 15.48 -5.24
N CYS A 119 2.47 16.57 -5.09
CA CYS A 119 2.05 17.39 -6.22
C CYS A 119 3.23 18.23 -6.73
N MET A 120 3.62 18.01 -7.98
CA MET A 120 4.79 18.63 -8.63
C MET A 120 4.38 19.86 -9.46
N GLU A 121 3.25 19.77 -10.14
CA GLU A 121 2.67 20.79 -11.01
C GLU A 121 1.14 20.77 -10.90
N GLY A 122 0.49 21.90 -11.17
CA GLY A 122 -0.96 22.01 -11.16
C GLY A 122 -1.63 21.89 -9.78
N GLU A 123 -2.90 21.47 -9.80
CA GLU A 123 -3.75 21.29 -8.62
C GLU A 123 -4.72 20.10 -8.81
N ILE A 124 -5.10 19.48 -7.70
CA ILE A 124 -6.06 18.37 -7.63
C ILE A 124 -6.93 18.51 -6.37
N GLU A 125 -8.24 18.33 -6.53
CA GLU A 125 -9.18 18.19 -5.42
C GLU A 125 -9.38 16.71 -5.14
N ILE A 126 -8.63 16.19 -4.16
CA ILE A 126 -8.71 14.79 -3.74
C ILE A 126 -9.54 14.64 -2.47
N THR A 127 -10.40 13.63 -2.49
CA THR A 127 -11.16 13.18 -1.33
C THR A 127 -10.47 11.99 -0.71
N ILE A 128 -10.25 12.03 0.60
CA ILE A 128 -9.68 10.94 1.37
C ILE A 128 -10.62 10.65 2.53
N GLY A 129 -11.19 9.45 2.54
CA GLY A 129 -12.26 9.08 3.46
C GLY A 129 -13.52 9.92 3.24
N SER A 130 -13.78 10.85 4.15
CA SER A 130 -14.97 11.71 4.12
C SER A 130 -14.65 13.20 4.09
N GLN A 131 -13.42 13.58 3.71
CA GLN A 131 -12.91 14.97 3.69
C GLN A 131 -12.25 15.30 2.34
N SER A 132 -12.45 16.53 1.86
CA SER A 132 -11.86 17.03 0.61
C SER A 132 -10.65 17.91 0.89
N TYR A 133 -9.61 17.74 0.08
CA TYR A 133 -8.34 18.45 0.19
C TYR A 133 -7.97 19.07 -1.17
N PRO A 134 -7.86 20.41 -1.25
CA PRO A 134 -7.31 21.08 -2.42
C PRO A 134 -5.77 20.99 -2.34
N VAL A 135 -5.21 20.02 -3.04
CA VAL A 135 -3.77 19.75 -3.10
C VAL A 135 -3.21 20.51 -4.30
N LYS A 136 -2.22 21.37 -4.07
CA LYS A 136 -1.51 22.11 -5.12
C LYS A 136 -0.04 21.76 -5.12
N LYS A 137 0.71 22.30 -6.07
CA LYS A 137 2.17 22.17 -6.12
C LYS A 137 2.81 22.31 -4.73
N ASP A 138 3.72 21.39 -4.44
CA ASP A 138 4.48 21.20 -3.20
C ASP A 138 3.68 20.64 -2.02
N ASP A 139 2.41 20.28 -2.20
CA ASP A 139 1.65 19.57 -1.18
C ASP A 139 1.88 18.06 -1.28
N LEU A 140 1.95 17.43 -0.10
CA LEU A 140 2.07 15.99 0.13
C LEU A 140 0.73 15.44 0.57
N CYS A 141 0.31 14.34 -0.04
CA CYS A 141 -0.84 13.54 0.33
C CYS A 141 -0.37 12.15 0.79
N ILE A 142 -0.89 11.65 1.91
CA ILE A 142 -0.65 10.31 2.45
C ILE A 142 -1.95 9.52 2.38
N ILE A 143 -1.84 8.27 1.93
CA ILE A 143 -2.96 7.33 1.87
C ILE A 143 -2.61 6.09 2.70
N PHE A 144 -3.60 5.56 3.41
CA PHE A 144 -3.49 4.32 4.17
C PHE A 144 -4.36 3.22 3.58
N PRO A 145 -4.07 1.95 3.94
CA PRO A 145 -4.93 0.84 3.55
C PRO A 145 -6.34 1.03 4.08
N ASN A 146 -7.32 0.76 3.21
CA ASN A 146 -8.75 0.94 3.36
C ASN A 146 -9.24 2.40 3.29
N ASP A 147 -8.40 3.36 2.92
CA ASP A 147 -8.88 4.72 2.66
C ASP A 147 -9.72 4.76 1.38
N ILE A 148 -10.78 5.57 1.41
CA ILE A 148 -11.61 5.84 0.25
C ILE A 148 -11.02 7.05 -0.48
N LEU A 149 -10.57 6.87 -1.72
CA LEU A 149 -10.07 7.93 -2.58
C LEU A 149 -11.07 8.28 -3.68
N TYR A 150 -11.23 9.58 -3.93
CA TYR A 150 -12.02 10.09 -5.05
C TYR A 150 -11.43 11.41 -5.54
N VAL A 151 -11.13 11.53 -6.82
CA VAL A 151 -10.66 12.75 -7.44
C VAL A 151 -11.86 13.50 -8.00
N ARG A 152 -12.13 14.69 -7.47
CA ARG A 152 -13.29 15.48 -7.92
C ARG A 152 -12.96 16.34 -9.12
N ASN A 153 -11.78 16.96 -9.09
CA ASN A 153 -11.32 17.87 -10.13
C ASN A 153 -9.79 17.87 -10.16
N LYS A 154 -9.21 18.14 -11.32
CA LYS A 154 -7.77 18.32 -11.50
C LYS A 154 -7.49 19.34 -12.59
N SER A 155 -6.37 20.04 -12.48
CA SER A 155 -5.90 20.90 -13.57
C SER A 155 -5.29 20.06 -14.70
N ALA A 156 -5.31 20.60 -15.92
CA ALA A 156 -4.78 19.89 -17.10
C ALA A 156 -3.25 19.70 -17.06
N ASP A 157 -2.55 20.53 -16.29
CA ASP A 157 -1.10 20.49 -16.06
C ASP A 157 -0.72 19.74 -14.78
N PHE A 158 -1.67 19.05 -14.13
CA PHE A 158 -1.39 18.31 -12.91
C PHE A 158 -0.28 17.27 -13.14
N LYS A 159 0.72 17.26 -12.25
CA LYS A 159 1.70 16.17 -12.17
C LYS A 159 1.91 15.76 -10.72
N GLY A 160 1.84 14.47 -10.46
CA GLY A 160 2.04 13.91 -9.12
C GLY A 160 3.17 12.88 -9.11
N TYR A 161 4.03 12.92 -8.10
CA TYR A 161 4.99 11.84 -7.83
C TYR A 161 4.36 10.86 -6.83
N LEU A 162 4.08 9.63 -7.25
CA LEU A 162 3.43 8.60 -6.46
C LEU A 162 4.44 7.55 -6.00
N LEU A 163 4.46 7.27 -4.70
CA LEU A 163 5.17 6.14 -4.12
C LEU A 163 4.21 5.34 -3.25
N VAL A 164 3.94 4.10 -3.62
CA VAL A 164 2.98 3.22 -2.93
C VAL A 164 3.65 1.91 -2.52
N CYS A 165 3.19 1.31 -1.44
CA CYS A 165 3.65 0.02 -0.93
C CYS A 165 2.46 -0.86 -0.54
N THR A 166 2.67 -2.18 -0.57
CA THR A 166 1.64 -3.15 -0.24
C THR A 166 1.23 -3.02 1.23
N THR A 167 -0.03 -3.35 1.53
CA THR A 167 -0.53 -3.39 2.91
C THR A 167 0.33 -4.30 3.81
N ASP A 168 0.81 -5.43 3.29
CA ASP A 168 1.69 -6.36 4.01
C ASP A 168 3.02 -5.70 4.40
N PHE A 169 3.64 -4.95 3.49
CA PHE A 169 4.88 -4.23 3.81
C PHE A 169 4.61 -3.11 4.82
N PHE A 170 3.52 -2.35 4.64
CA PHE A 170 3.15 -1.30 5.56
C PHE A 170 2.95 -1.83 6.99
N GLN A 171 2.39 -3.03 7.16
CA GLN A 171 2.24 -3.65 8.48
C GLN A 171 3.57 -4.02 9.17
N LEU A 172 4.68 -4.15 8.43
CA LEU A 172 6.02 -4.36 9.01
C LEU A 172 6.52 -3.11 9.75
N LEU A 173 5.98 -1.93 9.43
CA LEU A 173 6.19 -0.74 10.23
C LEU A 173 5.48 -0.97 11.57
N ASN A 174 6.23 -1.21 12.64
CA ASN A 174 5.71 -1.19 14.01
C ASN A 174 5.15 0.20 14.43
N VAL A 175 4.91 1.11 13.49
CA VAL A 175 3.97 2.23 13.62
C VAL A 175 2.56 1.63 13.54
N ALA A 176 2.17 0.91 14.60
CA ALA A 176 0.87 0.28 14.67
C ALA A 176 -0.25 1.32 14.42
N SER A 177 -1.37 0.85 13.88
CA SER A 177 -2.61 1.57 13.59
C SER A 177 -3.28 2.26 14.79
N GLY A 178 -2.62 2.30 15.95
CA GLY A 178 -3.02 2.99 17.17
C GLY A 178 -1.96 3.94 17.77
N THR A 179 -0.85 4.20 17.07
CA THR A 179 0.09 5.24 17.50
C THR A 179 -0.51 6.63 17.28
N SER A 180 -0.19 7.59 18.16
CA SER A 180 -0.72 8.96 18.08
C SER A 180 -0.37 9.65 16.75
N ILE A 181 0.80 9.34 16.19
CA ILE A 181 1.23 9.90 14.90
C ILE A 181 0.45 9.30 13.73
N TYR A 182 0.16 7.99 13.75
CA TYR A 182 -0.66 7.36 12.71
C TYR A 182 -2.06 7.98 12.66
N LEU A 183 -2.71 8.10 13.82
CA LEU A 183 -4.04 8.71 13.91
C LEU A 183 -4.01 10.18 13.46
N TYR A 184 -2.96 10.92 13.85
CA TYR A 184 -2.80 12.31 13.44
C TYR A 184 -2.67 12.48 11.92
N ILE A 185 -1.85 11.65 11.27
CA ILE A 185 -1.70 11.67 9.79
C ILE A 185 -3.00 11.20 9.14
N LYS A 186 -3.67 10.18 9.69
CA LYS A 186 -4.95 9.68 9.17
C LYS A 186 -6.05 10.74 9.19
N ASP A 187 -6.12 11.53 10.26
CA ASP A 187 -7.08 12.63 10.37
C ASP A 187 -6.67 13.84 9.50
N ASN A 188 -5.39 13.93 9.13
CA ASN A 188 -4.82 15.06 8.38
C ASN A 188 -3.88 14.57 7.26
N PRO A 189 -4.41 13.84 6.25
CA PRO A 189 -3.60 13.14 5.26
C PRO A 189 -2.85 14.04 4.30
N CYS A 190 -3.13 15.35 4.28
CA CYS A 190 -2.47 16.29 3.38
C CYS A 190 -1.70 17.36 4.17
N ILE A 191 -0.48 17.69 3.73
CA ILE A 191 0.38 18.71 4.34
C ILE A 191 1.19 19.46 3.27
N SER A 192 1.45 20.74 3.47
CA SER A 192 2.28 21.52 2.55
C SER A 192 3.77 21.33 2.87
N LEU A 193 4.58 20.98 1.86
CA LEU A 193 6.01 20.77 2.04
C LEU A 193 6.78 22.09 1.92
N LYS A 194 7.84 22.21 2.72
CA LYS A 194 8.85 23.25 2.52
C LYS A 194 9.80 22.81 1.41
N ASP A 195 10.41 23.76 0.70
CA ASP A 195 11.31 23.48 -0.43
C ASP A 195 12.36 22.41 -0.13
N LYS A 196 13.03 22.51 1.03
CA LYS A 196 14.06 21.55 1.45
C LYS A 196 13.50 20.15 1.72
N ASP A 197 12.33 20.07 2.36
CA ASP A 197 11.69 18.81 2.72
C ASP A 197 11.22 18.09 1.44
N ARG A 198 10.60 18.85 0.51
CA ARG A 198 10.20 18.37 -0.82
C ARG A 198 11.38 17.81 -1.60
N GLU A 199 12.43 18.61 -1.77
CA GLU A 199 13.62 18.17 -2.50
C GLU A 199 14.27 16.94 -1.87
N SER A 200 14.29 16.86 -0.53
CA SER A 200 14.83 15.71 0.20
C SER A 200 14.01 14.45 -0.08
N LEU A 201 12.69 14.52 0.07
CA LEU A 201 11.79 13.39 -0.19
C LEU A 201 11.89 12.88 -1.62
N ILE A 202 11.84 13.77 -2.61
CA ILE A 202 11.95 13.38 -4.03
C ILE A 202 13.26 12.64 -4.28
N ARG A 203 14.39 13.17 -3.79
CA ARG A 203 15.70 12.51 -3.92
C ARG A 203 15.72 11.13 -3.26
N MET A 204 15.07 10.96 -2.11
CA MET A 204 15.00 9.66 -1.45
C MET A 204 14.17 8.66 -2.26
N CYS A 205 13.05 9.11 -2.83
CA CYS A 205 12.21 8.29 -3.70
C CYS A 205 12.92 7.91 -5.01
N ASP A 206 13.65 8.85 -5.63
CA ASP A 206 14.47 8.59 -6.82
C ASP A 206 15.56 7.57 -6.52
N PHE A 207 16.25 7.71 -5.39
CA PHE A 207 17.29 6.78 -4.97
C PHE A 207 16.73 5.37 -4.70
N LEU A 208 15.54 5.26 -4.12
CA LEU A 208 14.83 3.99 -3.97
C LEU A 208 14.55 3.35 -5.35
N LYS A 209 14.09 4.13 -6.32
CA LYS A 209 13.82 3.66 -7.69
C LYS A 209 15.09 3.16 -8.37
N GLU A 210 16.17 3.93 -8.30
CA GLU A 210 17.46 3.55 -8.89
C GLU A 210 18.01 2.24 -8.32
N TYR A 211 17.76 1.97 -7.04
CA TYR A 211 18.19 0.71 -6.40
C TYR A 211 17.32 -0.48 -6.80
N ASP A 212 16.01 -0.31 -6.95
CA ASP A 212 15.14 -1.43 -7.37
C ASP A 212 15.43 -1.94 -8.78
N LEU A 213 15.95 -1.06 -9.65
CA LEU A 213 16.39 -1.45 -11.00
C LEU A 213 17.61 -2.40 -10.99
N ARG A 214 18.33 -2.53 -9.87
CA ARG A 214 19.52 -3.39 -9.74
C ARG A 214 19.12 -4.84 -9.46
N ARG A 215 18.45 -5.49 -10.43
CA ARG A 215 17.86 -6.83 -10.27
C ARG A 215 18.86 -7.91 -9.83
N GLU A 216 20.14 -7.78 -10.18
CA GLU A 216 21.22 -8.72 -9.86
C GLU A 216 21.85 -8.51 -8.46
N HIS A 217 21.52 -7.44 -7.74
CA HIS A 217 22.16 -7.14 -6.46
C HIS A 217 21.64 -8.08 -5.35
N PRO A 218 22.50 -8.85 -4.65
CA PRO A 218 22.06 -9.87 -3.68
C PRO A 218 21.23 -9.35 -2.51
N TYR A 219 21.43 -8.09 -2.12
CA TYR A 219 20.69 -7.43 -1.03
C TYR A 219 19.74 -6.33 -1.51
N ARG A 220 19.27 -6.41 -2.77
CA ARG A 220 18.41 -5.38 -3.38
C ARG A 220 17.19 -5.10 -2.52
N GLU A 221 16.47 -6.16 -2.15
CA GLU A 221 15.21 -6.07 -1.43
C GLU A 221 15.41 -5.45 -0.04
N GLU A 222 16.41 -5.90 0.71
CA GLU A 222 16.72 -5.36 2.03
C GLU A 222 17.07 -3.88 1.95
N ILE A 223 17.88 -3.48 0.98
CA ILE A 223 18.22 -2.06 0.79
C ILE A 223 16.95 -1.25 0.50
N SER A 224 16.11 -1.70 -0.44
CA SER A 224 14.86 -1.02 -0.76
C SER A 224 13.94 -0.89 0.46
N LYS A 225 13.83 -1.94 1.30
CA LYS A 225 13.04 -1.88 2.54
C LYS A 225 13.58 -0.82 3.51
N HIS A 226 14.90 -0.74 3.70
CA HIS A 226 15.51 0.26 4.59
C HIS A 226 15.39 1.69 4.04
N LEU A 227 15.45 1.87 2.72
CA LEU A 227 15.19 3.15 2.08
C LEU A 227 13.73 3.57 2.26
N MET A 228 12.78 2.65 2.06
CA MET A 228 11.37 2.90 2.32
C MET A 228 11.11 3.29 3.79
N PHE A 229 11.71 2.57 4.75
CA PHE A 229 11.66 2.96 6.17
C PHE A 229 12.19 4.37 6.41
N SER A 230 13.28 4.74 5.74
CA SER A 230 13.87 6.08 5.85
C SER A 230 12.91 7.15 5.33
N ILE A 231 12.26 6.92 4.18
CA ILE A 231 11.24 7.83 3.61
C ILE A 231 10.09 8.02 4.59
N ILE A 232 9.59 6.93 5.18
CA ILE A 232 8.46 7.00 6.12
C ILE A 232 8.83 7.77 7.38
N TYR A 233 10.03 7.60 7.92
CA TYR A 233 10.49 8.39 9.06
C TYR A 233 10.68 9.86 8.72
N GLU A 234 11.09 10.18 7.49
CA GLU A 234 11.16 11.57 7.01
C GLU A 234 9.76 12.20 6.94
N VAL A 235 8.78 11.49 6.39
CA VAL A 235 7.37 11.92 6.39
C VAL A 235 6.87 12.15 7.82
N ILE A 236 7.13 11.23 8.75
CA ILE A 236 6.79 11.41 10.16
C ILE A 236 7.45 12.67 10.74
N GLY A 237 8.71 12.94 10.37
CA GLY A 237 9.45 14.14 10.76
C GLY A 237 8.82 15.44 10.25
N ILE A 238 8.33 15.43 9.01
CA ILE A 238 7.59 16.54 8.38
C ILE A 238 6.30 16.80 9.13
N TYR A 239 5.48 15.77 9.38
CA TYR A 239 4.22 15.89 10.11
C TYR A 239 4.38 16.38 11.56
N LYS A 240 5.49 16.07 12.21
CA LYS A 240 5.78 16.57 13.56
C LYS A 240 6.12 18.06 13.62
N LYS A 241 6.54 18.66 12.50
CA LYS A 241 7.03 20.05 12.43
C LYS A 241 6.15 20.97 11.60
N GLY A 242 5.36 20.42 10.69
CA GLY A 242 4.53 21.16 9.76
C GLY A 242 3.10 21.31 10.25
N GLU A 243 2.34 22.10 9.50
CA GLU A 243 0.90 22.31 9.73
C GLU A 243 0.14 21.64 8.59
N PRO A 244 -0.74 20.66 8.89
CA PRO A 244 -1.53 20.02 7.85
C PRO A 244 -2.45 21.00 7.10
N LEU A 245 -2.81 20.61 5.88
CA LEU A 245 -3.76 21.36 5.07
C LEU A 245 -5.12 21.42 5.77
N LYS A 246 -5.78 22.58 5.65
CA LYS A 246 -7.14 22.75 6.18
C LYS A 246 -8.10 21.88 5.39
N GLN A 247 -8.84 21.05 6.11
CA GLN A 247 -9.92 20.24 5.58
C GLN A 247 -11.04 21.16 5.11
N VAL A 248 -11.62 20.88 3.94
CA VAL A 248 -12.90 21.48 3.55
C VAL A 248 -14.01 20.57 4.09
N PRO A 249 -14.76 21.00 5.13
CA PRO A 249 -15.78 20.15 5.73
C PRO A 249 -16.86 19.85 4.71
N TYR A 250 -17.12 18.57 4.51
CA TYR A 250 -18.18 18.11 3.62
C TYR A 250 -19.58 18.39 4.17
N SER A 251 -20.54 18.48 3.25
CA SER A 251 -21.94 18.45 3.63
C SER A 251 -22.29 17.10 4.30
N ARG A 252 -23.31 17.08 5.15
CA ARG A 252 -23.84 15.83 5.74
C ARG A 252 -24.18 14.78 4.69
N LYS A 253 -24.60 15.19 3.47
CA LYS A 253 -24.91 14.26 2.39
C LYS A 253 -23.66 13.52 1.89
N ASN A 254 -22.54 14.23 1.79
CA ASN A 254 -21.28 13.65 1.33
C ASN A 254 -20.75 12.64 2.36
N GLN A 255 -20.81 12.98 3.65
CA GLN A 255 -20.47 12.03 4.72
C GLN A 255 -21.32 10.75 4.66
N LEU A 256 -22.64 10.89 4.47
CA LEU A 256 -23.53 9.74 4.31
C LEU A 256 -23.17 8.89 3.08
N TYR A 257 -22.76 9.53 1.98
CA TYR A 257 -22.30 8.84 0.77
C TYR A 257 -21.00 8.06 1.00
N PHE A 258 -20.00 8.67 1.63
CA PHE A 258 -18.73 7.97 1.94
C PHE A 258 -18.93 6.82 2.93
N ASN A 259 -19.79 7.00 3.94
CA ASN A 259 -20.17 5.92 4.85
C ASN A 259 -20.90 4.79 4.10
N PHE A 260 -21.72 5.12 3.10
CA PHE A 260 -22.34 4.13 2.23
C PHE A 260 -21.30 3.33 1.43
N ILE A 261 -20.30 4.00 0.82
CA ILE A 261 -19.24 3.31 0.07
C ILE A 261 -18.40 2.41 0.98
N GLU A 262 -18.06 2.88 2.19
CA GLU A 262 -17.33 2.08 3.16
C GLU A 262 -18.12 0.82 3.57
N LEU A 263 -19.41 0.99 3.84
CA LEU A 263 -20.30 -0.12 4.20
C LEU A 263 -20.50 -1.08 3.02
N LEU A 264 -20.60 -0.54 1.80
CA LEU A 264 -20.72 -1.30 0.56
C LEU A 264 -19.54 -2.25 0.41
N ALA A 265 -18.32 -1.75 0.50
CA ALA A 265 -17.14 -2.58 0.33
C ALA A 265 -16.97 -3.67 1.39
N LYS A 266 -17.45 -3.45 2.61
CA LYS A 266 -17.44 -4.46 3.67
C LYS A 266 -18.53 -5.51 3.52
N SER A 267 -19.62 -5.20 2.82
CA SER A 267 -20.86 -5.99 2.88
C SER A 267 -21.37 -6.49 1.53
N TYR A 268 -20.83 -6.04 0.40
CA TYR A 268 -21.38 -6.30 -0.94
C TYR A 268 -21.43 -7.79 -1.32
N SER A 269 -20.52 -8.59 -0.76
CA SER A 269 -20.48 -10.03 -0.99
C SER A 269 -21.64 -10.76 -0.32
N MET A 270 -22.16 -10.24 0.81
CA MET A 270 -23.23 -10.86 1.58
C MET A 270 -24.59 -10.18 1.34
N HIS A 271 -24.60 -8.87 1.17
CA HIS A 271 -25.81 -8.05 1.09
C HIS A 271 -25.80 -7.21 -0.18
N ARG A 272 -26.91 -7.25 -0.93
CA ARG A 272 -27.07 -6.52 -2.21
C ARG A 272 -28.33 -5.67 -2.26
N GLU A 273 -29.14 -5.78 -1.22
CA GLU A 273 -30.40 -5.07 -1.09
C GLU A 273 -30.10 -3.64 -0.65
N LEU A 274 -30.76 -2.68 -1.30
CA LEU A 274 -30.55 -1.27 -1.01
C LEU A 274 -31.03 -0.94 0.42
N GLU A 275 -32.09 -1.62 0.84
CA GLU A 275 -32.75 -1.54 2.13
C GLU A 275 -31.75 -1.80 3.27
N PHE A 276 -30.91 -2.84 3.13
CA PHE A 276 -29.86 -3.15 4.11
C PHE A 276 -28.93 -1.95 4.36
N TYR A 277 -28.46 -1.30 3.30
CA TYR A 277 -27.54 -0.16 3.42
C TYR A 277 -28.24 1.07 3.99
N ALA A 278 -29.48 1.32 3.56
CA ALA A 278 -30.27 2.44 4.05
C ALA A 278 -30.56 2.29 5.55
N ASP A 279 -30.93 1.09 6.01
CA ASP A 279 -31.21 0.78 7.41
C ASP A 279 -29.96 0.94 8.27
N LYS A 280 -28.79 0.44 7.81
CA LYS A 280 -27.52 0.59 8.53
C LYS A 280 -27.05 2.04 8.65
N LEU A 281 -27.43 2.89 7.71
CA LEU A 281 -27.15 4.32 7.72
C LEU A 281 -28.28 5.14 8.40
N CYS A 282 -29.32 4.48 8.91
CA CYS A 282 -30.49 5.10 9.54
C CYS A 282 -31.20 6.12 8.64
N ILE A 283 -31.33 5.83 7.34
CA ILE A 283 -32.00 6.66 6.34
C ILE A 283 -32.93 5.81 5.47
N THR A 284 -33.77 6.45 4.65
CA THR A 284 -34.63 5.72 3.70
C THR A 284 -33.87 5.36 2.42
N SER A 285 -34.21 4.25 1.77
CA SER A 285 -33.67 3.83 0.46
C SER A 285 -33.80 4.93 -0.61
N ARG A 286 -34.91 5.68 -0.58
CA ARG A 286 -35.15 6.84 -1.45
C ARG A 286 -34.13 7.95 -1.18
N HIS A 287 -33.89 8.28 0.08
CA HIS A 287 -32.93 9.32 0.43
C HIS A 287 -31.50 8.92 0.03
N LEU A 288 -31.09 7.68 0.32
CA LEU A 288 -29.78 7.16 -0.09
C LEU A 288 -29.60 7.19 -1.62
N SER A 289 -30.64 6.82 -2.37
CA SER A 289 -30.61 6.89 -3.84
C SER A 289 -30.48 8.32 -4.36
N ASN A 290 -31.13 9.30 -3.73
CA ASN A 290 -30.99 10.70 -4.11
C ASN A 290 -29.58 11.22 -3.81
N ILE A 291 -29.00 10.86 -2.66
CA ILE A 291 -27.62 11.21 -2.32
C ILE A 291 -26.66 10.65 -3.37
N CYS A 292 -26.78 9.36 -3.73
CA CYS A 292 -25.92 8.77 -4.74
C CYS A 292 -26.07 9.49 -6.10
N LYS A 293 -27.29 9.85 -6.51
CA LYS A 293 -27.53 10.56 -7.76
C LYS A 293 -26.90 11.95 -7.77
N GLU A 294 -27.00 12.67 -6.66
CA GLU A 294 -26.36 13.99 -6.53
C GLU A 294 -24.83 13.88 -6.59
N MET A 295 -24.25 12.82 -6.00
CA MET A 295 -22.80 12.63 -5.91
C MET A 295 -22.16 12.05 -7.17
N THR A 296 -22.85 11.18 -7.89
CA THR A 296 -22.28 10.37 -8.99
C THR A 296 -23.12 10.35 -10.27
N GLY A 297 -24.28 11.00 -10.27
CA GLY A 297 -25.27 10.87 -11.34
C GLY A 297 -26.05 9.55 -11.33
N GLN A 298 -25.77 8.63 -10.40
CA GLN A 298 -26.32 7.27 -10.41
C GLN A 298 -27.10 6.94 -9.13
N THR A 299 -28.10 6.10 -9.24
CA THR A 299 -28.85 5.57 -8.09
C THR A 299 -27.95 4.73 -7.19
N ALA A 300 -28.33 4.60 -5.91
CA ALA A 300 -27.63 3.74 -4.98
C ALA A 300 -27.58 2.27 -5.45
N LYS A 301 -28.64 1.78 -6.12
CA LYS A 301 -28.66 0.43 -6.69
C LYS A 301 -27.65 0.27 -7.83
N GLU A 302 -27.50 1.27 -8.68
CA GLU A 302 -26.48 1.29 -9.73
C GLU A 302 -25.07 1.34 -9.13
N CYS A 303 -24.85 2.10 -8.05
CA CYS A 303 -23.57 2.11 -7.34
C CYS A 303 -23.22 0.72 -6.76
N ILE A 304 -24.18 0.04 -6.11
CA ILE A 304 -24.01 -1.34 -5.61
C ILE A 304 -23.65 -2.29 -6.74
N ASN A 305 -24.43 -2.26 -7.84
CA ASN A 305 -24.22 -3.15 -8.97
C ASN A 305 -22.86 -2.90 -9.63
N ARG A 306 -22.45 -1.64 -9.79
CA ARG A 306 -21.14 -1.30 -10.37
C ARG A 306 -20.01 -1.77 -9.49
N HIS A 307 -20.06 -1.49 -8.18
CA HIS A 307 -19.04 -1.95 -7.24
C HIS A 307 -18.90 -3.48 -7.29
N LEU A 308 -20.02 -4.21 -7.29
CA LEU A 308 -20.01 -5.66 -7.41
C LEU A 308 -19.42 -6.13 -8.76
N ILE A 309 -19.77 -5.49 -9.88
CA ILE A 309 -19.23 -5.85 -11.21
C ILE A 309 -17.73 -5.60 -11.29
N THR A 310 -17.24 -4.48 -10.75
CA THR A 310 -15.80 -4.20 -10.67
C THR A 310 -15.09 -5.32 -9.91
N ASN A 311 -15.57 -5.67 -8.71
CA ASN A 311 -14.98 -6.76 -7.93
C ASN A 311 -15.04 -8.11 -8.64
N ILE A 312 -16.11 -8.40 -9.39
CA ILE A 312 -16.19 -9.63 -10.20
C ILE A 312 -15.13 -9.63 -11.30
N LYS A 313 -14.96 -8.52 -12.02
CA LYS A 313 -13.93 -8.40 -13.07
C LYS A 313 -12.53 -8.64 -12.49
N ILE A 314 -12.23 -8.02 -11.33
CA ILE A 314 -10.98 -8.24 -10.59
C ILE A 314 -10.76 -9.73 -10.30
N LEU A 315 -11.75 -10.41 -9.72
CA LEU A 315 -11.63 -11.83 -9.39
C LEU A 315 -11.45 -12.70 -10.65
N LEU A 316 -12.04 -12.30 -11.77
CA LEU A 316 -11.91 -13.02 -13.03
C LEU A 316 -10.50 -12.89 -13.63
N GLU A 317 -9.84 -11.76 -13.43
CA GLU A 317 -8.51 -11.42 -13.97
C GLU A 317 -7.36 -11.89 -13.08
N THR A 318 -7.52 -11.73 -11.77
CA THR A 318 -6.43 -11.91 -10.79
C THR A 318 -6.40 -13.29 -10.14
N THR A 319 -7.45 -14.12 -10.33
CA THR A 319 -7.56 -15.43 -9.68
C THR A 319 -7.87 -16.55 -10.65
N ASP A 320 -7.35 -17.75 -10.33
CA ASP A 320 -7.69 -19.01 -10.99
C ASP A 320 -9.03 -19.60 -10.51
N MET A 321 -9.80 -18.87 -9.71
CA MET A 321 -11.08 -19.35 -9.19
C MET A 321 -12.02 -19.68 -10.35
N THR A 322 -12.69 -20.83 -10.27
CA THR A 322 -13.73 -21.17 -11.25
C THR A 322 -14.92 -20.23 -11.13
N ILE A 323 -15.69 -20.10 -12.21
CA ILE A 323 -16.95 -19.31 -12.21
C ILE A 323 -17.89 -19.74 -11.07
N ALA A 324 -17.92 -21.02 -10.74
CA ALA A 324 -18.72 -21.54 -9.62
C ALA A 324 -18.18 -21.08 -8.25
N GLN A 325 -16.87 -21.10 -8.05
CA GLN A 325 -16.25 -20.61 -6.81
C GLN A 325 -16.44 -19.11 -6.63
N ILE A 326 -16.31 -18.31 -7.69
CA ILE A 326 -16.57 -16.86 -7.61
C ILE A 326 -18.04 -16.58 -7.28
N SER A 327 -18.96 -17.35 -7.88
CA SER A 327 -20.37 -17.28 -7.56
C SER A 327 -20.64 -17.56 -6.08
N GLU A 328 -20.00 -18.59 -5.52
CA GLU A 328 -20.13 -18.98 -4.10
C GLU A 328 -19.52 -17.94 -3.16
N GLU A 329 -18.31 -17.46 -3.44
CA GLU A 329 -17.60 -16.43 -2.66
C GLU A 329 -18.42 -15.14 -2.53
N LEU A 330 -19.10 -14.76 -3.61
CA LEU A 330 -19.96 -13.57 -3.66
C LEU A 330 -21.41 -13.87 -3.23
N ASN A 331 -21.69 -15.05 -2.68
CA ASN A 331 -23.02 -15.49 -2.23
C ASN A 331 -24.14 -15.33 -3.29
N PHE A 332 -23.84 -15.60 -4.56
CA PHE A 332 -24.90 -15.79 -5.55
C PHE A 332 -25.60 -17.14 -5.32
N PRO A 333 -26.92 -17.24 -5.54
CA PRO A 333 -27.65 -18.49 -5.32
C PRO A 333 -27.11 -19.69 -6.12
N ASN A 334 -26.58 -19.44 -7.32
CA ASN A 334 -25.83 -20.40 -8.11
C ASN A 334 -25.08 -19.69 -9.26
N ALA A 335 -24.19 -20.43 -9.92
CA ALA A 335 -23.37 -19.95 -11.03
C ALA A 335 -24.20 -19.45 -12.23
N SER A 336 -25.42 -19.94 -12.43
CA SER A 336 -26.31 -19.49 -13.51
C SER A 336 -26.84 -18.09 -13.24
N PHE A 337 -27.27 -17.78 -12.00
CA PHE A 337 -27.67 -16.44 -11.60
C PHE A 337 -26.49 -15.46 -11.68
N PHE A 338 -25.30 -15.89 -11.23
CA PHE A 338 -24.07 -15.11 -11.38
C PHE A 338 -23.79 -14.75 -12.85
N THR A 339 -23.81 -15.75 -13.73
CA THR A 339 -23.53 -15.56 -15.16
C THR A 339 -24.55 -14.64 -15.82
N LYS A 340 -25.84 -14.80 -15.48
CA LYS A 340 -26.91 -13.93 -15.98
C LYS A 340 -26.70 -12.48 -15.53
N PHE A 341 -26.48 -12.27 -14.23
CA PHE A 341 -26.23 -10.94 -13.67
C PHE A 341 -25.03 -10.27 -14.36
N PHE A 342 -23.89 -10.96 -14.44
CA PHE A 342 -22.69 -10.41 -15.07
C PHE A 342 -22.95 -10.03 -16.53
N LYS A 343 -23.60 -10.93 -17.30
CA LYS A 343 -23.93 -10.67 -18.71
C LYS A 343 -24.91 -9.52 -18.91
N GLU A 344 -25.87 -9.32 -18.02
CA GLU A 344 -26.80 -8.19 -18.10
C GLU A 344 -26.06 -6.85 -17.96
N GLN A 345 -25.07 -6.79 -17.06
CA GLN A 345 -24.28 -5.60 -16.76
C GLN A 345 -23.15 -5.34 -17.77
N THR A 346 -22.44 -6.38 -18.22
CA THR A 346 -21.24 -6.23 -19.08
C THR A 346 -21.47 -6.58 -20.54
N LYS A 347 -22.64 -7.14 -20.88
CA LYS A 347 -22.98 -7.72 -22.20
C LYS A 347 -22.15 -8.93 -22.61
N MET A 348 -21.24 -9.40 -21.75
CA MET A 348 -20.39 -10.58 -21.97
C MET A 348 -20.58 -11.59 -20.85
N THR A 349 -20.38 -12.87 -21.12
CA THR A 349 -20.33 -13.88 -20.06
C THR A 349 -19.02 -13.77 -19.27
N PRO A 350 -18.98 -14.21 -18.00
CA PRO A 350 -17.74 -14.25 -17.20
C PRO A 350 -16.60 -15.02 -17.88
N LYS A 351 -16.95 -16.09 -18.60
CA LYS A 351 -15.97 -16.92 -19.33
C LYS A 351 -15.41 -16.20 -20.56
N GLU A 352 -16.27 -15.54 -21.34
CA GLU A 352 -15.83 -14.71 -22.48
C GLU A 352 -14.92 -13.57 -22.01
N TYR A 353 -15.29 -12.91 -20.91
CA TYR A 353 -14.50 -11.84 -20.31
C TYR A 353 -13.10 -12.33 -19.89
N ARG A 354 -13.03 -13.44 -19.14
CA ARG A 354 -11.74 -14.01 -18.72
C ARG A 354 -10.86 -14.39 -19.92
N ASN A 355 -11.42 -15.02 -20.94
CA ASN A 355 -10.64 -15.42 -22.12
C ASN A 355 -10.10 -14.22 -22.91
N ALA A 356 -10.80 -13.09 -22.92
CA ALA A 356 -10.37 -11.88 -23.63
C ALA A 356 -9.16 -11.20 -22.97
N ASN A 357 -9.03 -11.29 -21.64
CA ASN A 357 -7.99 -10.59 -20.88
C ASN A 357 -6.78 -11.47 -20.51
N VAL A 358 -6.81 -12.77 -20.84
CA VAL A 358 -5.69 -13.73 -20.62
C VAL A 358 -4.88 -13.93 -21.93
N SER A 359 -4.96 -12.99 -22.88
CA SER A 359 -4.25 -13.05 -24.17
C SER A 359 -2.95 -12.25 -24.18
#